data_AF-A0A1R3H6U5-F1
#
_entry.id   AF-A0A1R3H6U5-F1
#
_cell.length_a   1.000
_cell.length_b   1.000
_cell.length_c   1.000
_cell.angle_alpha   90.00
_cell.angle_beta   90.00
_cell.angle_gamma   90.00
#
_symmetry.space_group_name_H-M   'P 1'
#
loop_
_entity.id
_entity.type
_entity.pdbx_description
1 polymer ?
#
loop_
_entity_poly.entity_id
_entity_poly.type
_entity_poly.pdbx_seq_one_letter_code
_entity_poly.pdbx_strand_id
1 'polypeptide(L)'
;MDQWCYIVIGNITVTIKELYRKGARKFGFVNVESLGCLPYAKLLDQGNNGFNEVKMACCGSGKYRGILNCGRGGAKDYELCENPNKYLFFDAYHLTGKASQQLAELMWSSTDPKISGPYNLKALINL
;
A
#
# COMPACT_ATOMS: atom_id res chain seq x y z
N MET A 1 10.19 22.20 -10.68
CA MET A 1 9.76 20.80 -10.85
C MET A 1 10.98 20.02 -11.31
N ASP A 2 11.35 18.94 -10.64
CA ASP A 2 12.50 18.12 -11.08
C ASP A 2 12.13 17.29 -12.34
N GLN A 3 13.15 16.79 -13.03
CA GLN A 3 12.98 16.00 -14.26
C GLN A 3 12.19 14.71 -14.03
N TRP A 4 12.30 14.11 -12.84
CA TRP A 4 11.60 12.87 -12.47
C TRP A 4 10.10 13.08 -12.34
N CYS A 5 9.69 14.16 -11.68
CA CYS A 5 8.29 14.57 -11.57
C CYS A 5 7.68 14.79 -12.95
N TYR A 6 8.42 15.39 -13.89
CA TYR A 6 7.92 15.60 -15.26
C TYR A 6 7.63 14.27 -15.98
N ILE A 7 8.53 13.28 -15.84
CA ILE A 7 8.35 11.95 -16.45
C ILE A 7 7.12 11.26 -15.86
N VAL A 8 6.99 11.26 -14.53
CA VAL A 8 5.88 10.59 -13.84
C VAL A 8 4.55 11.24 -14.18
N ILE A 9 4.46 12.57 -14.05
CA ILE A 9 3.23 13.32 -14.34
C ILE A 9 2.86 13.21 -15.82
N GLY A 10 3.85 13.30 -16.72
CA GLY A 10 3.66 13.16 -18.16
C GLY A 10 3.07 11.79 -18.52
N ASN A 11 3.66 10.70 -18.03
CA ASN A 11 3.21 9.34 -18.32
C ASN A 11 1.79 9.06 -17.75
N ILE A 12 1.52 9.50 -16.53
CA ILE A 12 0.18 9.38 -15.92
C ILE A 12 -0.85 10.17 -16.74
N THR A 13 -0.50 11.39 -17.16
CA THR A 13 -1.40 12.24 -17.96
C THR A 13 -1.75 11.61 -19.30
N VAL A 14 -0.77 11.04 -19.99
CA VAL A 14 -1.00 10.33 -21.27
C VAL A 14 -1.94 9.15 -21.05
N THR A 15 -1.64 8.31 -20.05
CA THR A 15 -2.45 7.13 -19.71
C THR A 15 -3.91 7.51 -19.38
N ILE A 16 -4.14 8.54 -18.56
CA ILE A 16 -5.49 8.99 -18.21
C ILE A 16 -6.25 9.46 -19.46
N LYS A 17 -5.60 10.23 -20.33
CA LYS A 17 -6.23 10.71 -21.58
C LYS A 17 -6.61 9.55 -22.49
N GLU A 18 -5.78 8.52 -22.58
CA GLU A 18 -6.08 7.32 -23.36
C GLU A 18 -7.24 6.51 -22.78
N LEU A 19 -7.25 6.28 -21.46
CA LEU A 19 -8.35 5.60 -20.78
C LEU A 19 -9.67 6.36 -20.96
N TYR A 20 -9.62 7.69 -20.87
CA TYR A 20 -10.80 8.52 -21.11
C TYR A 20 -11.34 8.39 -22.54
N ARG A 21 -10.45 8.35 -23.56
CA ARG A 21 -10.83 8.07 -24.95
C ARG A 21 -11.44 6.68 -25.13
N LYS A 22 -11.01 5.70 -24.34
CA LYS A 22 -11.57 4.34 -24.30
C LYS A 22 -12.88 4.24 -23.48
N GLY A 23 -13.40 5.34 -22.96
CA GLY A 23 -14.68 5.38 -22.25
C GLY A 23 -14.59 5.34 -20.72
N ALA A 24 -13.39 5.32 -20.13
CA ALA A 24 -13.26 5.39 -18.68
C ALA A 24 -13.77 6.76 -18.15
N ARG A 25 -14.56 6.74 -17.07
CA ARG A 25 -15.14 7.95 -16.45
C ARG A 25 -14.92 8.03 -14.93
N LYS A 26 -14.46 6.95 -14.31
CA LYS A 26 -14.23 6.84 -12.88
C LYS A 26 -12.79 6.40 -12.65
N PHE A 27 -12.06 7.17 -11.85
CA PHE A 27 -10.65 6.94 -11.57
C PHE A 27 -10.45 6.97 -10.06
N GLY A 28 -9.85 5.92 -9.51
CA GLY A 28 -9.34 5.91 -8.14
C GLY A 28 -7.83 6.10 -8.16
N PHE A 29 -7.32 7.02 -7.35
CA PHE A 29 -5.89 7.24 -7.18
C PHE A 29 -5.50 6.88 -5.75
N VAL A 30 -4.47 6.06 -5.61
CA VAL A 30 -3.82 5.83 -4.32
C VAL A 30 -2.71 6.87 -4.21
N ASN A 31 -2.74 7.69 -3.16
CA ASN A 31 -1.69 8.67 -2.95
C ASN A 31 -0.36 7.97 -2.66
N VAL A 32 0.73 8.48 -3.21
CA VAL A 32 2.09 8.06 -2.83
C VAL A 32 2.44 8.84 -1.57
N GLU A 33 1.89 8.42 -0.44
CA GLU A 33 2.38 8.93 0.83
C GLU A 33 3.81 8.43 1.02
N SER A 34 4.62 9.21 1.77
CA SER A 34 5.95 8.77 2.19
C SER A 34 5.85 7.32 2.60
N LEU A 35 6.78 6.47 2.16
CA LEU A 35 6.82 5.04 2.47
C LEU A 35 6.76 4.74 4.00
N GLY A 36 6.75 5.76 4.87
CA GLY A 36 6.47 5.67 6.30
C GLY A 36 5.15 6.28 6.83
N CYS A 37 4.23 6.84 6.03
CA CYS A 37 3.06 7.60 6.54
C CYS A 37 1.70 7.27 5.89
N LEU A 38 1.51 6.08 5.32
CA LEU A 38 0.21 5.58 4.85
C LEU A 38 -0.84 5.52 5.99
N PRO A 39 -2.12 5.15 5.76
CA PRO A 39 -3.17 4.85 6.77
C PRO A 39 -2.79 3.96 7.97
N TYR A 40 -1.52 3.60 8.13
CA TYR A 40 -0.81 3.22 9.35
C TYR A 40 -1.35 3.88 10.61
N ALA A 41 -1.49 5.20 10.65
CA ALA A 41 -1.99 5.89 11.85
C ALA A 41 -3.41 5.44 12.20
N LYS A 42 -4.27 5.20 11.21
CA LYS A 42 -5.67 4.82 11.43
C LYS A 42 -5.91 3.32 11.54
N LEU A 43 -5.07 2.50 10.90
CA LEU A 43 -4.96 1.09 11.26
C LEU A 43 -4.65 1.00 12.76
N LEU A 44 -3.62 1.70 13.25
CA LEU A 44 -3.19 1.70 14.65
C LEU A 44 -4.15 2.39 15.64
N ASP A 45 -4.86 3.44 15.21
CA ASP A 45 -5.80 4.19 16.05
C ASP A 45 -7.07 3.38 16.38
N GLN A 46 -7.39 2.35 15.58
CA GLN A 46 -8.42 1.37 15.93
C GLN A 46 -7.96 0.31 16.94
N GLY A 47 -6.98 0.61 17.80
CA GLY A 47 -6.72 -0.06 19.09
C GLY A 47 -6.38 -1.56 19.09
N ASN A 48 -6.59 -2.29 17.99
CA ASN A 48 -6.31 -3.71 17.83
C ASN A 48 -6.54 -4.17 16.37
N ASN A 49 -5.76 -3.63 15.42
CA ASN A 49 -5.67 -4.14 14.04
C ASN A 49 -5.07 -5.57 13.97
N GLY A 50 -4.75 -6.15 15.13
CA GLY A 50 -4.35 -7.54 15.32
C GLY A 50 -2.96 -7.86 14.77
N PHE A 51 -2.14 -6.84 14.51
CA PHE A 51 -0.72 -7.01 14.22
C PHE A 51 0.06 -6.81 15.51
N ASN A 52 0.98 -7.73 15.78
CA ASN A 52 1.91 -7.62 16.89
C ASN A 52 3.16 -6.85 16.46
N GLU A 53 3.50 -6.91 15.17
CA GLU A 53 4.71 -6.31 14.61
C GLU A 53 4.39 -5.41 13.42
N VAL A 54 4.65 -4.12 13.59
CA VAL A 54 4.37 -3.09 12.58
C VAL A 54 5.61 -2.38 12.08
N LYS A 55 6.78 -2.68 12.67
CA LYS A 55 8.07 -2.08 12.33
C LYS A 55 9.01 -3.04 11.62
N MET A 56 9.00 -4.31 12.02
CA MET A 56 9.84 -5.35 11.42
C MET A 56 9.06 -6.07 10.30
N ALA A 57 9.74 -6.46 9.23
CA ALA A 57 9.16 -7.30 8.19
C ALA A 57 9.10 -8.78 8.63
N CYS A 58 8.17 -9.54 8.08
CA CYS A 58 8.12 -10.98 8.30
C CYS A 58 9.34 -11.70 7.72
N CYS A 59 9.81 -11.27 6.55
CA CYS A 59 10.85 -11.91 5.76
C CYS A 59 11.94 -10.91 5.35
N GLY A 60 13.20 -11.22 5.68
CA GLY A 60 14.35 -10.40 5.30
C GLY A 60 15.47 -10.46 6.34
N SER A 61 16.44 -9.56 6.23
CA SER A 61 17.57 -9.48 7.16
C SER A 61 17.99 -8.04 7.47
N GLY A 62 18.94 -7.89 8.38
CA GLY A 62 19.43 -6.59 8.84
C GLY A 62 18.39 -5.82 9.67
N LYS A 63 18.59 -4.50 9.77
CA LYS A 63 17.72 -3.64 10.58
C LYS A 63 16.27 -3.71 10.07
N TYR A 64 15.35 -4.01 10.98
CA TYR A 64 13.91 -4.20 10.70
C TYR A 64 13.59 -5.29 9.65
N ARG A 65 14.55 -6.16 9.32
CA ARG A 65 14.47 -7.10 8.19
C ARG A 65 14.23 -6.41 6.83
N GLY A 66 14.74 -5.19 6.68
CA GLY A 66 14.54 -4.36 5.49
C GLY A 66 15.50 -4.61 4.31
N ILE A 67 16.41 -5.57 4.41
CA ILE A 67 17.31 -5.92 3.29
C ILE A 67 16.54 -6.72 2.22
N LEU A 68 16.80 -6.40 0.95
CA LEU A 68 16.08 -6.94 -0.23
C LEU A 68 16.52 -8.35 -0.65
N ASN A 69 16.60 -9.27 0.30
CA ASN A 69 17.10 -10.62 0.09
C ASN A 69 16.08 -11.73 0.35
N CYS A 70 14.88 -11.41 0.83
CA CYS A 70 13.80 -12.37 0.99
C CYS A 70 13.46 -13.03 -0.36
N GLY A 71 13.79 -14.32 -0.52
CA GLY A 71 13.45 -15.11 -1.72
C GLY A 71 14.10 -14.66 -3.03
N ARG A 72 15.02 -13.69 -3.01
CA ARG A 72 15.62 -13.10 -4.21
C ARG A 72 16.95 -13.75 -4.54
N GLY A 73 17.09 -14.24 -5.78
CA GLY A 73 18.38 -14.67 -6.33
C GLY A 73 19.04 -15.86 -5.60
N GLY A 74 18.27 -16.67 -4.86
CA GLY A 74 18.80 -17.79 -4.09
C GLY A 74 19.51 -17.40 -2.79
N ALA A 75 19.43 -16.13 -2.38
CA ALA A 75 19.94 -15.70 -1.08
C ALA A 75 19.25 -16.49 0.04
N LYS A 76 20.04 -17.05 0.98
CA LYS A 76 19.53 -17.80 2.14
C LYS A 76 19.69 -17.05 3.46
N ASP A 77 20.38 -15.91 3.44
CA ASP A 77 20.69 -15.12 4.64
C ASP A 77 19.52 -14.21 5.01
N TYR A 78 18.33 -14.76 5.14
CA TYR A 78 17.13 -14.05 5.60
C TYR A 78 16.43 -14.86 6.69
N GLU A 79 15.73 -14.15 7.56
CA GLU A 79 14.81 -14.75 8.51
C GLU A 79 13.39 -14.69 7.95
N LEU A 80 12.58 -15.70 8.26
CA LEU A 80 11.16 -15.75 7.96
C LEU A 80 10.39 -15.92 9.26
N CYS A 81 9.34 -15.12 9.44
CA CYS A 81 8.47 -15.21 10.61
C CYS A 81 7.56 -16.46 10.55
N GLU A 82 7.19 -16.99 11.72
CA GLU A 82 6.30 -18.16 11.80
C GLU A 82 4.87 -17.86 11.32
N ASN A 83 4.39 -16.63 11.55
CA ASN A 83 3.01 -16.25 11.23
C ASN A 83 2.93 -14.83 10.64
N PRO A 84 2.81 -14.71 9.31
CA PRO A 84 2.68 -13.42 8.63
C PRO A 84 1.48 -12.58 9.08
N ASN A 85 0.41 -13.17 9.63
CA ASN A 85 -0.77 -12.42 10.08
C ASN A 85 -0.53 -11.59 11.34
N LYS A 86 0.60 -11.79 12.01
CA LYS A 86 1.05 -10.93 13.13
C LYS A 86 1.87 -9.73 12.65
N TYR A 87 2.25 -9.69 11.38
CA TYR A 87 3.14 -8.67 10.81
C TYR A 87 2.37 -7.77 9.84
N LEU A 88 2.68 -6.47 9.85
CA LEU A 88 2.14 -5.53 8.86
C LEU A 88 2.85 -5.69 7.49
N PHE A 89 4.17 -5.83 7.51
CA PHE A 89 5.01 -5.96 6.32
C PHE A 89 5.47 -7.39 6.12
N PHE A 90 5.37 -7.89 4.89
CA PHE A 90 5.93 -9.19 4.52
C PHE A 90 7.43 -9.09 4.28
N ASP A 91 7.87 -8.13 3.48
CA ASP A 91 9.27 -7.82 3.21
C ASP A 91 9.51 -6.29 3.27
N ALA A 92 10.63 -5.80 2.75
CA ALA A 92 10.97 -4.38 2.75
C ALA A 92 10.04 -3.49 1.90
N TYR A 93 9.20 -4.06 1.02
CA TYR A 93 8.32 -3.32 0.11
C TYR A 93 6.84 -3.70 0.23
N HIS A 94 6.54 -4.95 0.55
CA HIS A 94 5.19 -5.50 0.46
C HIS A 94 4.53 -5.65 1.83
N LEU A 95 3.23 -5.38 1.85
CA LEU A 95 2.36 -5.70 3.00
C LEU A 95 2.12 -7.21 3.10
N THR A 96 1.76 -7.69 4.29
CA THR A 96 1.23 -9.05 4.44
C THR A 96 -0.18 -9.17 3.87
N GLY A 97 -0.64 -10.38 3.56
CA GLY A 97 -1.99 -10.60 3.01
C GLY A 97 -3.09 -10.02 3.90
N LYS A 98 -2.98 -10.18 5.23
CA LYS A 98 -3.91 -9.57 6.19
C LYS A 98 -3.91 -8.04 6.13
N ALA A 99 -2.74 -7.42 5.99
CA ALA A 99 -2.61 -5.97 5.90
C ALA A 99 -3.21 -5.45 4.59
N SER A 100 -2.94 -6.12 3.47
CA SER A 100 -3.55 -5.80 2.18
C SER A 100 -5.08 -5.94 2.22
N GLN A 101 -5.61 -6.95 2.90
CA GLN A 101 -7.06 -7.13 3.07
C GLN A 101 -7.69 -5.96 3.83
N GLN A 102 -7.14 -5.60 4.99
CA GLN A 102 -7.65 -4.47 5.78
C GLN A 102 -7.59 -3.16 5.00
N LEU A 103 -6.50 -2.93 4.23
CA LEU A 103 -6.38 -1.76 3.36
C LEU A 103 -7.48 -1.75 2.28
N ALA A 104 -7.77 -2.90 1.66
CA ALA A 104 -8.83 -3.01 0.67
C ALA A 104 -10.23 -2.71 1.26
N GLU A 105 -10.51 -3.19 2.47
CA GLU A 105 -11.78 -2.90 3.18
C GLU A 105 -11.94 -1.40 3.47
N LEU A 106 -10.85 -0.75 3.88
CA LEU A 106 -10.80 0.70 4.08
C LEU A 106 -11.04 1.46 2.78
N MET A 107 -10.34 1.11 1.70
CA MET A 107 -10.56 1.75 0.38
C MET A 107 -11.99 1.54 -0.14
N TRP A 108 -12.57 0.37 0.14
CA TRP A 108 -13.90 0.01 -0.34
C TRP A 108 -15.01 0.83 0.35
N SER A 109 -14.92 1.00 1.66
CA SER A 109 -16.09 1.40 2.47
C SER A 109 -15.83 2.46 3.53
N SER A 110 -14.60 2.92 3.73
CA SER A 110 -14.32 3.95 4.73
C SER A 110 -15.13 5.22 4.46
N THR A 111 -15.64 5.83 5.52
CA THR A 111 -16.36 7.11 5.47
C THR A 111 -15.48 8.28 5.87
N ASP A 112 -14.21 8.02 6.22
CA ASP A 112 -13.27 9.07 6.57
C ASP A 112 -12.63 9.67 5.31
N PRO A 113 -12.82 10.98 5.07
CA PRO A 113 -12.27 11.65 3.90
C PRO A 113 -10.74 11.65 3.87
N LYS A 114 -10.05 11.40 4.98
CA LYS A 114 -8.59 11.23 5.04
C LYS A 114 -8.11 9.88 4.49
N ILE A 115 -8.98 8.85 4.49
CA ILE A 115 -8.68 7.53 3.91
C ILE A 115 -9.16 7.45 2.47
N SER A 116 -10.42 7.83 2.23
CA SER A 116 -11.04 7.73 0.91
C SER A 116 -11.98 8.91 0.70
N GLY A 117 -11.54 9.87 -0.11
CA GLY A 117 -12.29 11.08 -0.42
C GLY A 117 -12.15 11.48 -1.89
N PRO A 118 -13.15 12.18 -2.48
CA PRO A 118 -14.45 12.52 -1.88
C PRO A 118 -15.44 11.34 -1.81
N TYR A 119 -15.14 10.22 -2.49
CA TYR A 119 -15.95 9.01 -2.46
C TYR A 119 -15.06 7.80 -2.16
N ASN A 120 -15.54 6.86 -1.34
CA ASN A 120 -14.96 5.51 -1.30
C ASN A 120 -15.30 4.74 -2.58
N LEU A 121 -14.61 3.61 -2.82
CA LEU A 121 -14.79 2.86 -4.07
C LEU A 121 -16.24 2.36 -4.23
N LYS A 122 -16.89 1.93 -3.15
CA LYS A 122 -18.29 1.50 -3.18
C LYS A 122 -19.23 2.60 -3.66
N ALA A 123 -19.02 3.85 -3.23
CA ALA A 123 -19.79 5.00 -3.71
C ALA A 123 -19.42 5.36 -5.15
N LEU A 124 -18.11 5.44 -5.45
CA LEU A 124 -17.59 5.82 -6.76
C LEU A 124 -18.17 4.96 -7.89
N ILE A 125 -18.23 3.64 -7.73
CA ILE A 125 -18.74 2.74 -8.77
C ILE A 125 -20.24 2.91 -9.05
N ASN A 126 -20.99 3.54 -8.15
CA ASN A 126 -22.43 3.77 -8.28
C ASN A 126 -22.80 5.21 -8.68
N LEU A 127 -21.81 6.10 -8.87
CA LEU A 127 -22.03 7.46 -9.43
C LEU A 127 -22.48 7.44 -10.90
#